data_AF-A0A9P7KBL2-F1
#
_entry.id   AF-A0A9P7KBL2-F1
#
_cell.length_a   1.000
_cell.length_b   1.000
_cell.length_c   1.000
_cell.angle_alpha   90.00
_cell.angle_beta   90.00
_cell.angle_gamma   90.00
#
_symmetry.space_group_name_H-M   'P 1'
#
loop_
_entity.id
_entity.type
_entity.pdbx_description
1 polymer ?
#
loop_
_entity_poly.entity_id
_entity_poly.type
_entity_poly.pdbx_seq_one_letter_code
_entity_poly.pdbx_strand_id
1 'polypeptide(L)'
;MLFVKTSIVAALIAAFASSASCSPVQETNAQRMARGLPPLAPKFGRTVPGRREPTKVWAAKRTASSPLPPVSYSGRIQARDEAGNALGVVKNTNSSWTIEGLNLNDSDPDLHVSFTAPASGKGPFDILATNALFSDPYYVGAAGTPLLNTVGDLTSDK
;
A
#
# COMPACT_ATOMS: atom_id res chain seq x y z
N MET A 1 35.63 12.90 71.19
CA MET A 1 35.56 13.27 69.76
C MET A 1 36.10 12.20 68.79
N LEU A 2 36.34 10.94 69.21
CA LEU A 2 36.82 9.88 68.30
C LEU A 2 35.71 9.05 67.62
N PHE A 3 34.47 9.08 68.14
CA PHE A 3 33.38 8.21 67.69
C PHE A 3 32.65 8.68 66.41
N VAL A 4 32.86 9.92 65.95
CA VAL A 4 32.16 10.46 64.76
C VAL A 4 32.87 10.06 63.46
N LYS A 5 34.18 9.78 63.49
CA LYS A 5 34.98 9.52 62.29
C LYS A 5 34.85 8.09 61.75
N THR A 6 34.54 7.11 62.59
CA THR A 6 34.38 5.71 62.17
C THR A 6 33.04 5.46 61.44
N SER A 7 32.00 6.23 61.76
CA SER A 7 30.68 6.09 61.13
C SER A 7 30.67 6.51 59.65
N ILE A 8 31.46 7.54 59.29
CA ILE A 8 31.56 8.03 57.90
C ILE A 8 32.22 6.99 56.98
N VAL A 9 33.24 6.27 57.48
CA VAL A 9 33.94 5.25 56.69
C VAL A 9 33.04 4.02 56.44
N ALA A 10 32.26 3.62 57.44
CA ALA A 10 31.30 2.51 57.28
C ALA A 10 30.18 2.84 56.27
N ALA A 11 29.67 4.09 56.27
CA ALA A 11 28.67 4.54 55.32
C ALA A 11 29.20 4.60 53.87
N LEU A 12 30.47 5.01 53.68
CA LEU A 12 31.11 5.03 52.37
C LEU A 12 31.30 3.62 51.78
N ILE A 13 31.70 2.64 52.59
CA ILE A 13 31.87 1.25 52.13
C ILE A 13 30.51 0.62 51.76
N ALA A 14 29.46 0.91 52.51
CA ALA A 14 28.10 0.41 52.20
C ALA A 14 27.54 1.01 50.89
N ALA A 15 27.88 2.25 50.53
CA ALA A 15 27.43 2.88 49.29
C ALA A 15 28.03 2.23 48.03
N PHE A 16 29.26 1.69 48.10
CA PHE A 16 29.92 1.04 46.97
C PHE A 16 29.61 -0.45 46.80
N ALA A 17 28.93 -1.09 47.77
CA ALA A 17 28.57 -2.50 47.72
C ALA A 17 27.24 -2.80 47.00
N SER A 18 26.60 -1.79 46.39
CA SER A 18 25.37 -1.98 45.63
C SER A 18 25.68 -2.66 44.29
N SER A 19 25.55 -3.99 44.26
CA SER A 19 25.65 -4.77 43.03
C SER A 19 24.50 -4.41 42.09
N ALA A 20 24.82 -3.66 41.04
CA ALA A 20 23.90 -3.37 39.96
C ALA A 20 23.51 -4.69 39.28
N SER A 21 22.27 -5.14 39.46
CA SER A 21 21.75 -6.32 38.78
C SER A 21 21.38 -5.96 37.34
N CYS A 22 22.33 -6.11 36.43
CA CYS A 22 22.04 -6.06 35.00
C CYS A 22 21.54 -7.44 34.58
N SER A 23 20.22 -7.65 34.61
CA SER A 23 19.62 -8.79 33.92
C SER A 23 19.49 -8.44 32.43
N PRO A 24 19.96 -9.29 31.50
CA PRO A 24 19.79 -9.04 30.08
C PRO A 24 18.30 -8.97 29.75
N VAL A 25 17.84 -7.78 29.36
CA VAL A 25 16.47 -7.59 28.86
C VAL A 25 16.31 -8.47 27.62
N GLN A 26 15.31 -9.36 27.63
CA GLN A 26 14.99 -10.12 26.42
C GLN A 26 14.46 -9.16 25.36
N GLU A 27 15.31 -8.84 24.40
CA GLU A 27 14.92 -8.08 23.21
C GLU A 27 14.18 -8.98 22.22
N THR A 28 13.16 -8.42 21.58
CA THR A 28 12.52 -9.02 20.42
C THR A 28 13.39 -8.83 19.16
N ASN A 29 13.20 -9.66 18.14
CA ASN A 29 13.92 -9.48 16.85
C ASN A 29 13.62 -8.10 16.21
N ALA A 30 12.43 -7.55 16.42
CA ALA A 30 12.08 -6.20 15.96
C ALA A 30 12.93 -5.12 16.65
N GLN A 31 13.13 -5.22 17.97
CA GLN A 31 13.98 -4.28 18.72
C GLN A 31 15.45 -4.38 18.31
N ARG A 32 15.95 -5.59 18.02
CA ARG A 32 17.31 -5.80 17.49
C ARG A 32 17.50 -5.15 16.13
N MET A 33 16.55 -5.35 15.22
CA MET A 33 16.55 -4.73 13.90
C MET A 33 16.51 -3.21 13.96
N ALA A 34 15.70 -2.64 14.86
CA ALA A 34 15.65 -1.18 15.08
C ALA A 34 17.00 -0.60 15.54
N ARG A 35 17.87 -1.43 16.15
CA ARG A 35 19.24 -1.08 16.56
C ARG A 35 20.31 -1.49 15.54
N GLY A 36 19.93 -2.01 14.37
CA GLY A 36 20.88 -2.51 13.36
C GLY A 36 21.59 -3.81 13.75
N LEU A 37 21.13 -4.51 14.79
CA LEU A 37 21.68 -5.81 15.18
C LEU A 37 21.03 -6.94 14.36
N PRO A 38 21.78 -8.01 14.04
CA PRO A 38 21.23 -9.15 13.34
C PRO A 38 20.14 -9.84 14.18
N PRO A 39 19.06 -10.35 13.56
CA PRO A 39 18.01 -11.08 14.26
C PRO A 39 18.55 -12.37 14.87
N LEU A 40 18.01 -12.77 16.02
CA LEU A 40 18.34 -14.06 16.62
C LEU A 40 17.69 -15.19 15.80
N ALA A 41 18.38 -16.32 15.74
CA ALA A 41 17.86 -17.54 15.12
C ALA A 41 16.50 -17.93 15.73
N PRO A 42 15.54 -18.40 14.91
CA PRO A 42 14.25 -18.84 15.41
C PRO A 42 14.42 -20.00 16.39
N LYS A 43 13.81 -19.87 17.58
CA LYS A 43 13.80 -20.94 18.58
C LYS A 43 12.62 -21.87 18.32
N PHE A 44 12.87 -23.00 17.68
CA PHE A 44 11.89 -24.07 17.51
C PHE A 44 11.68 -24.82 18.84
N GLY A 45 10.45 -25.20 19.16
CA GLY A 45 10.15 -26.06 20.33
C GLY A 45 9.94 -25.34 21.66
N ARG A 46 9.67 -24.02 21.68
CA ARG A 46 9.34 -23.32 22.93
C ARG A 46 7.98 -23.82 23.45
N THR A 47 7.98 -24.57 24.55
CA THR A 47 6.77 -24.84 25.34
C THR A 47 6.32 -23.52 25.95
N VAL A 48 5.26 -22.94 25.38
CA VAL A 48 4.63 -21.75 25.96
C VAL A 48 3.92 -22.22 27.24
N PRO A 49 4.09 -21.54 28.39
CA PRO A 49 3.33 -21.87 29.60
C PRO A 49 1.84 -21.95 29.28
N GLY A 50 1.21 -23.11 29.54
CA GLY A 50 -0.19 -23.37 29.16
C GLY A 50 -0.40 -24.12 27.83
N ARG A 51 0.65 -24.45 27.07
CA ARG A 51 0.56 -25.24 25.83
C ARG A 51 1.46 -26.47 25.90
N ARG A 52 0.85 -27.66 25.97
CA ARG A 52 1.55 -28.95 26.12
C ARG A 52 2.35 -29.37 24.89
N GLU A 53 1.99 -28.90 23.69
CA GLU A 53 2.65 -29.30 22.44
C GLU A 53 3.04 -28.09 21.58
N PRO A 54 4.23 -28.11 20.95
CA PRO A 54 4.59 -27.15 19.91
C PRO A 54 3.53 -27.13 18.81
N THR A 55 3.23 -25.94 18.25
CA THR A 55 2.33 -25.86 17.08
C THR A 55 2.93 -26.67 15.94
N LYS A 56 2.28 -27.77 15.57
CA LYS A 56 2.71 -28.60 14.43
C LYS A 56 2.70 -27.74 13.17
N VAL A 57 3.72 -27.88 12.31
CA VAL A 57 3.90 -27.05 11.09
C VAL A 57 2.66 -27.07 10.18
N TRP A 58 1.95 -28.20 10.14
CA TRP A 58 0.71 -28.36 9.37
C TRP A 58 -0.53 -27.73 10.04
N ALA A 59 -0.47 -27.45 11.34
CA ALA A 59 -1.54 -26.76 12.08
C ALA A 59 -1.43 -25.23 11.99
N ALA A 60 -0.29 -24.70 11.51
CA ALA A 60 -0.19 -23.30 11.14
C ALA A 60 -1.05 -23.08 9.89
N LYS A 61 -2.19 -22.40 10.06
CA LYS A 61 -3.05 -21.97 8.95
C LYS A 61 -2.15 -21.19 7.97
N ARG A 62 -1.91 -21.75 6.77
CA ARG A 62 -1.13 -21.06 5.74
C ARG A 62 -1.78 -19.71 5.54
N THR A 63 -1.05 -18.66 5.88
CA THR A 63 -1.46 -17.29 5.56
C THR A 63 -1.74 -17.26 4.07
N ALA A 64 -2.88 -16.67 3.70
CA ALA A 64 -3.35 -16.63 2.33
C ALA A 64 -2.22 -16.19 1.39
N SER A 65 -2.22 -16.71 0.16
CA SER A 65 -1.29 -16.27 -0.88
C SER A 65 -1.25 -14.74 -0.91
N SER A 66 -0.04 -14.17 -0.91
CA SER A 66 0.14 -12.73 -0.94
C SER A 66 -0.68 -12.11 -2.09
N PRO A 67 -1.37 -10.98 -1.87
CA PRO A 67 -2.09 -10.32 -2.93
C PRO A 67 -1.12 -10.00 -4.07
N LEU A 68 -1.53 -10.33 -5.30
CA LEU A 68 -0.74 -10.01 -6.48
C LEU A 68 -0.65 -8.47 -6.62
N PRO A 69 0.51 -7.93 -7.01
CA PRO A 69 0.68 -6.49 -7.16
C PRO A 69 -0.19 -5.97 -8.32
N PRO A 70 -0.77 -4.76 -8.20
CA PRO A 70 -1.49 -4.11 -9.29
C PRO A 70 -0.64 -3.97 -10.56
N VAL A 71 -1.30 -3.89 -11.72
CA VAL A 71 -0.65 -3.75 -13.03
C VAL A 71 -0.96 -2.37 -13.58
N SER A 72 0.08 -1.65 -13.99
CA SER A 72 -0.04 -0.33 -14.61
C SER A 72 -0.04 -0.42 -16.13
N TYR A 73 -0.92 0.36 -16.74
CA TYR A 73 -1.11 0.47 -18.18
C TYR A 73 -0.96 1.93 -18.60
N SER A 74 -0.45 2.14 -19.82
CA SER A 74 -0.41 3.46 -20.46
C SER A 74 -0.66 3.30 -21.95
N GLY A 75 -1.29 4.31 -22.56
CA GLY A 75 -1.62 4.26 -23.98
C GLY A 75 -2.60 5.35 -24.40
N ARG A 76 -3.39 5.04 -25.43
CA ARG A 76 -4.41 5.92 -26.01
C ARG A 76 -5.77 5.25 -25.96
N ILE A 77 -6.84 6.03 -25.90
CA ILE A 77 -8.22 5.49 -25.95
C ILE A 77 -8.68 5.43 -27.40
N GLN A 78 -8.98 4.22 -27.88
CA GLN A 78 -9.51 3.99 -29.23
C GLN A 78 -11.00 3.70 -29.18
N ALA A 79 -11.79 4.47 -29.93
CA ALA A 79 -13.20 4.17 -30.15
C ALA A 79 -13.35 3.13 -31.26
N ARG A 80 -14.24 2.15 -31.03
CA ARG A 80 -14.55 1.08 -31.97
C ARG A 80 -16.06 0.97 -32.15
N ASP A 81 -16.48 0.52 -33.33
CA ASP A 81 -17.89 0.20 -33.58
C ASP A 81 -18.27 -1.17 -33.00
N GLU A 82 -19.54 -1.55 -33.11
CA GLU A 82 -20.07 -2.84 -32.64
C GLU A 82 -19.43 -4.05 -33.35
N ALA A 83 -18.93 -3.85 -34.57
CA ALA A 83 -18.21 -4.88 -35.34
C ALA A 83 -16.72 -4.96 -34.95
N GLY A 84 -16.24 -4.09 -34.04
CA GLY A 84 -14.87 -4.04 -33.57
C GLY A 84 -13.92 -3.23 -34.47
N ASN A 85 -14.42 -2.59 -35.52
CA ASN A 85 -13.62 -1.74 -36.40
C ASN A 85 -13.21 -0.46 -35.66
N ALA A 86 -11.99 0.00 -35.92
CA ALA A 86 -11.49 1.24 -35.35
C ALA A 86 -12.20 2.44 -35.98
N LEU A 87 -12.88 3.24 -35.16
CA LEU A 87 -13.47 4.51 -35.58
C LEU A 87 -12.45 5.65 -35.48
N GLY A 88 -11.62 5.65 -34.44
CA GLY A 88 -10.60 6.70 -34.23
C GLY A 88 -10.03 6.66 -32.82
N VAL A 89 -9.16 7.62 -32.51
CA VAL A 89 -8.59 7.80 -31.16
C VAL A 89 -9.25 9.00 -30.50
N VAL A 90 -9.43 8.98 -29.19
CA VAL A 90 -9.99 10.13 -28.45
C VAL A 90 -9.07 11.34 -28.62
N LYS A 91 -9.67 12.46 -29.02
CA LYS A 91 -8.98 13.73 -29.25
C LYS A 91 -8.65 14.42 -27.93
N ASN A 92 -7.45 14.99 -27.83
CA ASN A 92 -7.06 15.85 -26.73
C ASN A 92 -7.21 17.31 -27.17
N THR A 93 -8.20 17.99 -26.61
CA THR A 93 -8.57 19.35 -27.00
C THR A 93 -8.71 20.23 -25.77
N ASN A 94 -8.46 21.53 -25.93
CA ASN A 94 -8.73 22.55 -24.91
C ASN A 94 -10.11 23.18 -25.17
N SER A 95 -11.15 22.35 -25.34
CA SER A 95 -12.52 22.86 -25.44
C SER A 95 -13.14 23.03 -24.05
N SER A 96 -14.27 23.72 -23.97
CA SER A 96 -15.03 23.87 -22.72
C SER A 96 -15.54 22.53 -22.15
N TRP A 97 -15.45 21.45 -22.93
CA TRP A 97 -15.74 20.08 -22.51
C TRP A 97 -14.44 19.32 -22.31
N THR A 98 -14.34 18.57 -21.21
CA THR A 98 -13.11 17.88 -20.79
C THR A 98 -12.57 16.92 -21.86
N ILE A 99 -13.43 16.24 -22.62
CA ILE A 99 -13.07 15.29 -23.66
C ILE A 99 -14.13 15.33 -24.75
N GLU A 100 -13.74 15.65 -25.98
CA GLU A 100 -14.70 15.83 -27.08
C GLU A 100 -14.17 15.26 -28.40
N GLY A 101 -14.93 14.34 -28.98
CA GLY A 101 -14.73 13.84 -30.33
C GLY A 101 -13.61 12.80 -30.50
N LEU A 102 -13.46 12.36 -31.75
CA LEU A 102 -12.42 11.45 -32.19
C LEU A 102 -11.45 12.19 -33.12
N ASN A 103 -10.17 11.94 -32.96
CA ASN A 103 -9.16 12.26 -33.94
C ASN A 103 -9.25 11.23 -35.07
N LEU A 104 -9.82 11.65 -36.21
CA LEU A 104 -10.01 10.79 -37.37
C LEU A 104 -8.87 10.90 -38.38
N ASN A 105 -8.31 12.10 -38.58
CA ASN A 105 -7.17 12.40 -39.46
C ASN A 105 -6.59 13.81 -39.19
N ASP A 106 -6.87 14.41 -38.03
CA ASP A 106 -6.64 15.85 -37.79
C ASP A 106 -5.26 16.11 -37.15
N SER A 107 -4.80 17.37 -37.25
CA SER A 107 -3.55 17.86 -36.65
C SER A 107 -3.55 17.91 -35.11
N ASP A 108 -4.67 17.58 -34.49
CA ASP A 108 -4.84 17.66 -33.05
C ASP A 108 -4.17 16.47 -32.35
N PRO A 109 -3.65 16.67 -31.13
CA PRO A 109 -2.98 15.60 -30.41
C PRO A 109 -3.96 14.54 -29.90
N ASP A 110 -3.51 13.30 -29.82
CA ASP A 110 -4.24 12.19 -29.21
C ASP A 110 -4.25 12.32 -27.68
N LEU A 111 -5.32 11.86 -27.04
CA LEU A 111 -5.38 11.76 -25.58
C LEU A 111 -4.59 10.54 -25.09
N HIS A 112 -3.53 10.81 -24.32
CA HIS A 112 -2.74 9.79 -23.65
C HIS A 112 -3.26 9.59 -22.24
N VAL A 113 -3.35 8.33 -21.84
CA VAL A 113 -3.88 7.93 -20.54
C VAL A 113 -2.99 6.92 -19.85
N SER A 114 -3.11 6.86 -18.53
CA SER A 114 -2.53 5.82 -17.69
C SER A 114 -3.54 5.39 -16.62
N PHE A 115 -3.49 4.12 -16.24
CA PHE A 115 -4.30 3.60 -15.15
C PHE A 115 -3.60 2.42 -14.48
N THR A 116 -3.99 2.15 -13.23
CA THR A 116 -3.51 0.99 -12.48
C THR A 116 -4.70 0.10 -12.16
N ALA A 117 -4.68 -1.12 -12.67
CA ALA A 117 -5.75 -2.09 -12.45
C ALA A 117 -5.36 -3.12 -11.39
N PRO A 118 -6.33 -3.65 -10.62
CA PRO A 118 -6.10 -4.79 -9.75
C PRO A 118 -5.54 -5.98 -10.56
N ALA A 119 -4.62 -6.74 -9.96
CA ALA A 119 -4.01 -7.91 -10.61
C ALA A 119 -5.02 -8.98 -11.06
N SER A 120 -6.20 -9.01 -10.42
CA SER A 120 -7.31 -9.88 -10.80
C SER A 120 -7.96 -9.50 -12.14
N GLY A 121 -7.66 -8.31 -12.68
CA GLY A 121 -8.41 -7.70 -13.78
C GLY A 121 -9.85 -7.34 -13.40
N LYS A 122 -10.21 -7.45 -12.11
CA LYS A 122 -11.56 -7.22 -11.58
C LYS A 122 -11.51 -6.11 -10.54
N GLY A 123 -12.33 -5.09 -10.74
CA GLY A 123 -12.51 -3.97 -9.82
C GLY A 123 -12.47 -2.63 -10.54
N PRO A 124 -12.96 -1.57 -9.89
CA PRO A 124 -12.89 -0.22 -10.44
C PRO A 124 -11.43 0.24 -10.51
N PHE A 125 -11.14 1.07 -11.50
CA PHE A 125 -9.88 1.80 -11.62
C PHE A 125 -10.16 3.15 -12.26
N ASP A 126 -9.36 4.15 -11.91
CA ASP A 126 -9.44 5.48 -12.50
C ASP A 126 -8.51 5.58 -13.70
N ILE A 127 -8.97 6.27 -14.74
CA ILE A 127 -8.18 6.56 -15.94
C ILE A 127 -7.69 8.00 -15.84
N LEU A 128 -6.38 8.18 -15.80
CA LEU A 128 -5.73 9.49 -15.70
C LEU A 128 -5.20 9.92 -17.07
N ALA A 129 -5.58 11.11 -17.53
CA ALA A 129 -4.98 11.74 -18.70
C ALA A 129 -3.55 12.22 -18.37
N THR A 130 -2.56 11.83 -19.17
CA THR A 130 -1.14 12.14 -18.94
C THR A 130 -0.63 13.31 -19.77
N ASN A 131 -1.40 13.77 -20.75
CA ASN A 131 -1.09 14.92 -21.59
C ASN A 131 -2.26 15.92 -21.70
N ALA A 132 -3.12 16.01 -20.67
CA ALA A 132 -4.35 16.79 -20.72
C ALA A 132 -4.14 18.24 -21.19
N LEU A 133 -4.92 18.67 -22.19
CA LEU A 133 -5.03 20.07 -22.64
C LEU A 133 -6.22 20.81 -22.02
N PHE A 134 -7.03 20.11 -21.24
CA PHE A 134 -8.16 20.63 -20.49
C PHE A 134 -7.76 20.90 -19.03
N SER A 135 -8.53 21.74 -18.32
CA SER A 135 -8.28 22.03 -16.90
C SER A 135 -8.67 20.86 -15.99
N ASP A 136 -8.07 20.81 -14.80
CA ASP A 136 -8.41 19.84 -13.75
C ASP A 136 -9.93 19.69 -13.52
N PRO A 137 -10.43 18.46 -13.27
CA PRO A 137 -9.67 17.23 -12.99
C PRO A 137 -9.22 16.45 -14.25
N TYR A 138 -8.01 15.88 -14.24
CA TYR A 138 -7.45 15.06 -15.34
C TYR A 138 -7.98 13.61 -15.43
N TYR A 139 -9.10 13.31 -14.78
CA TYR A 139 -9.70 11.97 -14.81
C TYR A 139 -10.67 11.82 -15.97
N VAL A 140 -10.46 10.77 -16.77
CA VAL A 140 -11.32 10.43 -17.90
C VAL A 140 -12.56 9.70 -17.38
N GLY A 141 -13.75 10.19 -17.77
CA GLY A 141 -15.03 9.58 -17.38
C GLY A 141 -15.58 10.01 -16.02
N ALA A 142 -14.81 10.79 -15.24
CA ALA A 142 -15.27 11.36 -13.96
C ALA A 142 -16.14 12.63 -14.13
N ALA A 143 -16.26 13.15 -15.36
CA ALA A 143 -17.17 14.25 -15.67
C ALA A 143 -18.62 13.74 -15.72
N GLY A 144 -19.16 13.39 -14.55
CA GLY A 144 -20.59 13.30 -14.35
C GLY A 144 -21.18 14.69 -14.53
N THR A 145 -21.62 15.04 -15.73
CA THR A 145 -22.67 16.04 -15.83
C THR A 145 -23.85 15.51 -14.99
N PRO A 146 -24.57 16.36 -14.24
CA PRO A 146 -25.74 15.92 -13.45
C PRO A 146 -26.85 15.24 -14.28
N LEU A 147 -26.70 15.17 -15.60
CA LEU A 147 -27.59 14.51 -16.55
C LEU A 147 -27.35 12.99 -16.70
N LEU A 148 -26.22 12.45 -16.22
CA LEU A 148 -25.93 11.00 -16.33
C LEU A 148 -26.66 10.13 -15.29
N ASN A 149 -27.29 10.71 -14.27
CA ASN A 149 -28.15 9.96 -13.34
C ASN A 149 -29.45 9.44 -13.99
N THR A 150 -29.75 9.85 -15.23
CA THR A 150 -30.96 9.42 -15.95
C THR A 150 -30.68 8.31 -16.98
N VAL A 151 -29.41 8.05 -17.32
CA VAL A 151 -29.06 6.94 -18.22
C VAL A 151 -28.92 5.66 -17.41
N GLY A 152 -30.07 5.08 -17.09
CA GLY A 152 -30.33 3.65 -17.04
C GLY A 152 -29.37 2.80 -16.22
N ASP A 153 -29.88 2.35 -15.08
CA ASP A 153 -29.56 1.03 -14.54
C ASP A 153 -29.61 -0.03 -15.67
N LEU A 154 -28.44 -0.33 -16.26
CA LEU A 154 -28.27 -1.38 -17.28
C LEU A 154 -28.22 -2.80 -16.65
N THR A 155 -28.56 -2.95 -15.37
CA THR A 155 -28.54 -4.26 -14.70
C THR A 155 -29.89 -4.99 -14.68
N SER A 156 -30.94 -4.38 -15.24
CA SER A 156 -32.27 -4.98 -15.35
C SER A 156 -32.58 -5.40 -16.79
N ASP A 157 -32.08 -6.57 -17.21
CA ASP A 157 -32.81 -7.48 -18.11
C ASP A 157 -32.06 -8.81 -18.22
N LYS A 158 -32.48 -9.77 -17.40
CA LYS A 158 -32.32 -11.21 -17.60
C LYS A 158 -33.58 -11.92 -17.13
#